data_AF-A0A9E3A2K9-F1
#
_entry.id   AF-A0A9E3A2K9-F1
#
_cell.length_a   1.000
_cell.length_b   1.000
_cell.length_c   1.000
_cell.angle_alpha   90.00
_cell.angle_beta   90.00
_cell.angle_gamma   90.00
#
_symmetry.space_group_name_H-M   'P 1'
#
loop_
_entity.id
_entity.type
_entity.pdbx_description
1 polymer ?
#
loop_
_entity_poly.entity_id
_entity_poly.type
_entity_poly.pdbx_seq_one_letter_code
_entity_poly.pdbx_strand_id
1 'polypeptide(L)'
;MRSYRVEERYGLVWVCVGDPTLGVLPFPEADDPNLRKVICGPYDVACSGPRIVENFLDMAHFAFVHAGILGDPARTKVRDYRVAPWSDAGGSRGVSATQCFAWQPQTNSLAHGGSEVEYTYRVVRPLTAILNKVPEAQRGFREAISIHVQPIEEEASRVWMIMAMTNFQQTEEDLRAFQDRIFLQDRPILEAQQPRRLPLGQGAELPVRSDAMSLAYRKHLRELGLRYGVIT
;
A
#
# COMPACT_ATOMS: atom_id res chain seq x y z
N MET A 1 -8.15 8.11 -34.74
CA MET A 1 -7.47 7.36 -33.66
C MET A 1 -7.21 8.33 -32.52
N ARG A 2 -7.50 7.95 -31.27
CA ARG A 2 -7.23 8.79 -30.09
C ARG A 2 -5.89 8.34 -29.48
N SER A 3 -5.01 9.29 -29.15
CA SER A 3 -3.70 9.05 -28.54
C SER A 3 -3.69 9.57 -27.11
N TYR A 4 -2.91 8.91 -26.24
CA TYR A 4 -2.74 9.29 -24.83
C TYR A 4 -1.27 9.55 -24.52
N ARG A 5 -1.01 10.35 -23.48
CA ARG A 5 0.36 10.57 -22.98
C ARG A 5 0.80 9.31 -22.23
N VAL A 6 1.99 8.82 -22.57
CA VAL A 6 2.58 7.61 -22.01
C VAL A 6 3.99 7.92 -21.52
N GLU A 7 4.37 7.38 -20.37
CA GLU A 7 5.73 7.41 -19.82
C GLU A 7 6.08 6.03 -19.26
N GLU A 8 7.26 5.50 -19.60
CA GLU A 8 7.81 4.29 -18.99
C GLU A 8 8.68 4.68 -17.80
N ARG A 9 8.31 4.21 -16.59
CA ARG A 9 9.07 4.51 -15.37
C ARG A 9 8.85 3.46 -14.29
N TYR A 10 9.91 3.17 -13.53
CA TYR A 10 9.93 2.14 -12.48
C TYR A 10 9.56 0.72 -13.00
N GLY A 11 9.81 0.47 -14.29
CA GLY A 11 9.45 -0.78 -14.96
C GLY A 11 7.95 -0.96 -15.24
N LEU A 12 7.15 0.10 -15.09
CA LEU A 12 5.73 0.14 -15.46
C LEU A 12 5.47 1.16 -16.58
N VAL A 13 4.35 0.97 -17.28
CA VAL A 13 3.84 1.90 -18.28
C VAL A 13 2.75 2.78 -17.65
N TRP A 14 3.01 4.08 -17.58
CA TRP A 14 2.09 5.07 -17.03
C TRP A 14 1.33 5.75 -18.16
N VAL A 15 0.00 5.87 -18.02
CA VAL A 15 -0.87 6.47 -19.03
C VAL A 15 -1.71 7.56 -18.39
N CYS A 16 -1.75 8.75 -19.02
CA CYS A 16 -2.69 9.81 -18.66
C CYS A 16 -3.78 9.90 -19.72
N VAL A 17 -5.03 9.66 -19.31
CA VAL A 17 -6.21 9.71 -20.20
C VAL A 17 -6.67 11.15 -20.49
N GLY A 18 -6.30 12.10 -19.63
CA GLY A 18 -6.52 13.53 -19.80
C GLY A 18 -5.22 14.30 -20.04
N ASP A 19 -5.17 15.54 -19.59
CA ASP A 19 -3.98 16.37 -19.65
C ASP A 19 -3.17 16.23 -18.34
N PRO A 20 -1.91 15.74 -18.39
CA PRO A 20 -1.12 15.55 -17.19
C PRO A 20 -0.72 16.91 -16.60
N THR A 21 -1.26 17.25 -15.43
CA THR A 21 -0.86 18.43 -14.63
C THR A 21 0.29 18.12 -13.68
N LEU A 22 0.60 16.84 -13.50
CA LEU A 22 1.67 16.33 -12.65
C LEU A 22 2.41 15.25 -13.42
N GLY A 23 3.72 15.11 -13.19
CA GLY A 23 4.50 14.00 -13.72
C GLY A 23 4.15 12.66 -13.04
N VAL A 24 4.85 11.59 -13.46
CA VAL A 24 4.84 10.31 -12.74
C VAL A 24 5.22 10.54 -11.28
N LEU A 25 4.55 9.83 -10.38
CA LEU A 25 4.70 9.99 -8.94
C LEU A 25 6.16 9.85 -8.46
N PRO A 26 6.55 10.50 -7.36
CA PRO A 26 7.87 10.30 -6.79
C PRO A 26 7.95 8.93 -6.11
N PHE A 27 8.95 8.14 -6.48
CA PHE A 27 9.29 6.91 -5.79
C PHE A 27 10.81 6.80 -5.64
N PRO A 28 11.42 7.60 -4.75
CA PRO A 28 12.88 7.70 -4.65
C PRO A 28 13.57 6.37 -4.32
N GLU A 29 12.90 5.45 -3.62
CA GLU A 29 13.44 4.11 -3.34
C GLU A 29 13.53 3.23 -4.59
N ALA A 30 12.67 3.44 -5.59
CA ALA A 30 12.85 2.79 -6.89
C ALA A 30 14.09 3.32 -7.63
N ASP A 31 14.46 4.58 -7.39
CA ASP A 31 15.64 5.22 -7.98
C ASP A 31 16.94 4.95 -7.17
N ASP A 32 16.87 4.38 -5.96
CA ASP A 32 18.07 4.05 -5.16
C ASP A 32 18.85 2.90 -5.82
N PRO A 33 20.12 3.12 -6.24
CA PRO A 33 20.94 2.08 -6.87
C PRO A 33 21.32 0.94 -5.92
N ASN A 34 21.19 1.15 -4.61
CA ASN A 34 21.48 0.14 -3.59
C ASN A 34 20.29 -0.80 -3.32
N LEU A 35 19.13 -0.53 -3.93
CA LEU A 35 17.93 -1.35 -3.80
C LEU A 35 17.66 -2.10 -5.10
N ARG A 36 17.42 -3.40 -4.98
CA ARG A 36 16.89 -4.23 -6.06
C ARG A 36 15.40 -3.98 -6.21
N LYS A 37 14.93 -3.86 -7.46
CA LYS A 37 13.51 -3.66 -7.77
C LYS A 37 12.90 -4.98 -8.27
N VAL A 38 11.78 -5.38 -7.69
CA VAL A 38 11.00 -6.55 -8.11
C VAL A 38 9.53 -6.13 -8.27
N ILE A 39 8.99 -6.34 -9.46
CA ILE A 39 7.57 -6.08 -9.76
C ILE A 39 6.77 -7.35 -9.49
N CYS A 40 5.65 -7.21 -8.78
CA CYS A 40 4.69 -8.27 -8.47
C CYS A 40 3.30 -7.91 -9.02
N GLY A 41 2.48 -8.93 -9.26
CA GLY A 41 1.21 -8.82 -9.97
C GLY A 41 1.32 -9.06 -11.49
N PRO A 42 0.31 -8.67 -12.28
CA PRO A 42 -0.89 -7.98 -11.83
C PRO A 42 -1.81 -8.88 -11.01
N TYR A 43 -2.50 -8.30 -10.03
CA TYR A 43 -3.57 -8.97 -9.31
C TYR A 43 -4.92 -8.33 -9.65
N ASP A 44 -5.85 -9.11 -10.16
CA ASP A 44 -7.23 -8.66 -10.37
C ASP A 44 -8.05 -8.89 -9.10
N VAL A 45 -8.71 -7.83 -8.63
CA VAL A 45 -9.50 -7.82 -7.39
C VAL A 45 -10.86 -7.22 -7.67
N ALA A 46 -11.92 -7.95 -7.31
CA ALA A 46 -13.31 -7.49 -7.41
C ALA A 46 -13.70 -6.53 -6.26
N CYS A 47 -12.94 -5.44 -6.13
CA CYS A 47 -13.12 -4.39 -5.12
C CYS A 47 -12.70 -3.02 -5.68
N SER A 48 -13.21 -1.93 -5.08
CA SER A 48 -12.85 -0.59 -5.52
C SER A 48 -11.41 -0.24 -5.17
N GLY A 49 -10.78 0.57 -6.03
CA GLY A 49 -9.38 0.97 -5.82
C GLY A 49 -9.11 1.61 -4.45
N PRO A 50 -9.98 2.50 -3.94
CA PRO A 50 -9.82 3.07 -2.60
C PRO A 50 -9.87 2.06 -1.46
N ARG A 51 -10.69 0.99 -1.55
CA ARG A 51 -10.72 -0.08 -0.54
C ARG A 51 -9.40 -0.86 -0.51
N ILE A 52 -8.81 -1.11 -1.68
CA ILE A 52 -7.51 -1.78 -1.80
C ILE A 52 -6.40 -0.94 -1.18
N VAL A 53 -6.37 0.37 -1.47
CA VAL A 53 -5.40 1.26 -0.82
C VAL A 53 -5.63 1.31 0.69
N GLU A 54 -6.87 1.37 1.17
CA GLU A 54 -7.16 1.38 2.61
C GLU A 54 -6.69 0.08 3.31
N ASN A 55 -6.93 -1.10 2.71
CA ASN A 55 -6.40 -2.37 3.23
C ASN A 55 -4.87 -2.37 3.31
N PHE A 56 -4.18 -1.83 2.31
CA PHE A 56 -2.72 -1.71 2.33
C PHE A 56 -2.19 -0.80 3.45
N LEU A 57 -3.01 0.14 3.94
CA LEU A 57 -2.67 1.08 5.01
C LEU A 57 -3.05 0.56 6.41
N ASP A 58 -3.90 -0.46 6.49
CA ASP A 58 -4.38 -1.02 7.75
C ASP A 58 -3.34 -1.98 8.34
N MET A 59 -3.02 -1.78 9.61
CA MET A 59 -2.13 -2.68 10.37
C MET A 59 -2.90 -3.61 11.30
N ALA A 60 -4.16 -3.27 11.61
CA ALA A 60 -4.96 -4.01 12.58
C ALA A 60 -5.27 -5.42 12.07
N HIS A 61 -5.37 -5.61 10.76
CA HIS A 61 -5.65 -6.94 10.18
C HIS A 61 -4.44 -7.88 10.20
N PHE A 62 -3.22 -7.39 10.43
CA PHE A 62 -1.99 -8.21 10.35
C PHE A 62 -2.06 -9.46 11.25
N ALA A 63 -2.53 -9.30 12.49
CA ALA A 63 -2.62 -10.40 13.46
C ALA A 63 -3.69 -11.45 13.11
N PHE A 64 -4.60 -11.14 12.18
CA PHE A 64 -5.74 -11.97 11.83
C PHE A 64 -5.61 -12.58 10.44
N VAL A 65 -5.40 -11.74 9.42
CA VAL A 65 -5.33 -12.15 8.00
C VAL A 65 -3.97 -12.73 7.66
N HIS A 66 -2.90 -12.15 8.23
CA HIS A 66 -1.51 -12.54 7.96
C HIS A 66 -0.87 -13.26 9.14
N ALA A 67 -1.68 -14.00 9.91
CA ALA A 67 -1.21 -14.77 11.06
C ALA A 67 -0.05 -15.70 10.67
N GLY A 68 1.05 -15.61 11.41
CA GLY A 68 2.26 -16.40 11.15
C GLY A 68 3.24 -15.77 10.16
N ILE A 69 2.87 -14.66 9.49
CA ILE A 69 3.76 -13.91 8.60
C ILE A 69 3.95 -12.48 9.13
N LEU A 70 2.94 -11.62 8.95
CA LEU A 70 3.03 -10.19 9.30
C LEU A 70 2.50 -9.87 10.70
N GLY A 71 1.81 -10.82 11.33
CA GLY A 71 1.26 -10.64 12.68
C GLY A 71 1.12 -11.95 13.45
N ASP A 72 0.88 -11.79 14.74
CA ASP A 72 0.69 -12.87 15.71
C ASP A 72 -0.69 -12.70 16.38
N PRO A 73 -1.58 -13.72 16.32
CA PRO A 73 -2.86 -13.69 17.00
C PRO A 73 -2.78 -13.46 18.52
N ALA A 74 -1.63 -13.74 19.16
CA ALA A 74 -1.38 -13.43 20.56
C ALA A 74 -0.96 -11.97 20.81
N ARG A 75 -0.69 -11.19 19.75
CA ARG A 75 -0.21 -9.80 19.78
C ARG A 75 -1.03 -8.89 18.87
N THR A 76 -2.31 -8.72 19.18
CA THR A 76 -3.28 -7.97 18.36
C THR A 76 -3.27 -6.45 18.58
N LYS A 77 -2.55 -5.96 19.59
CA LYS A 77 -2.56 -4.54 19.95
C LYS A 77 -1.78 -3.70 18.92
N VAL A 78 -2.48 -2.83 18.20
CA VAL A 78 -1.87 -1.75 17.41
C VAL A 78 -1.47 -0.60 18.35
N ARG A 79 -0.20 -0.19 18.30
CA ARG A 79 0.31 0.97 19.05
C ARG A 79 -0.20 2.27 18.44
N ASP A 80 -0.28 3.33 19.26
CA ASP A 80 -0.53 4.66 18.73
C ASP A 80 0.59 5.06 17.76
N TYR A 81 0.21 5.66 16.63
CA TYR A 81 1.11 6.16 15.60
C TYR A 81 0.69 7.56 15.17
N ARG A 82 1.57 8.28 14.44
CA ARG A 82 1.31 9.66 14.02
C ARG A 82 0.87 9.72 12.57
N VAL A 83 -0.22 10.44 12.32
CA VAL A 83 -0.70 10.71 10.97
C VAL A 83 -0.56 12.19 10.66
N ALA A 84 -0.07 12.51 9.46
CA ALA A 84 0.15 13.89 9.01
C ALA A 84 -0.12 14.03 7.50
N PRO A 85 -0.46 15.24 7.01
CA PRO A 85 -0.44 15.52 5.58
C PRO A 85 0.93 15.21 4.96
N TRP A 86 0.92 14.73 3.74
CA TRP A 86 2.11 14.47 2.94
C TRP A 86 2.09 15.31 1.67
N SER A 87 3.25 15.78 1.22
CA SER A 87 3.41 16.44 -0.07
C SER A 87 4.82 16.26 -0.63
N ASP A 88 4.96 16.33 -1.95
CA ASP A 88 6.25 16.37 -2.62
C ASP A 88 6.54 17.75 -3.23
N ALA A 89 7.75 17.94 -3.76
CA ALA A 89 8.14 19.14 -4.49
C ALA A 89 7.44 19.26 -5.87
N GLY A 90 6.88 18.17 -6.38
CA GLY A 90 6.15 18.11 -7.65
C GLY A 90 4.68 18.53 -7.54
N GLY A 91 4.20 18.88 -6.34
CA GLY A 91 2.83 19.31 -6.09
C GLY A 91 1.85 18.20 -5.73
N SER A 92 2.27 16.94 -5.64
CA SER A 92 1.44 15.85 -5.11
C SER A 92 1.12 16.12 -3.64
N ARG A 93 -0.11 15.79 -3.23
CA ARG A 93 -0.57 15.89 -1.85
C ARG A 93 -1.23 14.58 -1.44
N GLY A 94 -1.12 14.24 -0.17
CA GLY A 94 -1.63 13.01 0.38
C GLY A 94 -1.56 12.98 1.90
N VAL A 95 -1.42 11.77 2.44
CA VAL A 95 -1.33 11.51 3.88
C VAL A 95 -0.18 10.55 4.17
N SER A 96 0.40 10.67 5.35
CA SER A 96 1.47 9.79 5.81
C SER A 96 1.23 9.33 7.24
N ALA A 97 1.74 8.15 7.58
CA ALA A 97 1.79 7.64 8.93
C ALA A 97 3.22 7.24 9.31
N THR A 98 3.67 7.66 10.49
CA THR A 98 5.00 7.38 11.05
C THR A 98 4.88 6.82 12.45
N GLN A 99 5.98 6.27 12.99
CA GLN A 99 5.99 5.59 14.30
C GLN A 99 4.99 4.43 14.34
N CYS A 100 4.80 3.76 13.19
CA CYS A 100 3.95 2.60 13.06
C CYS A 100 4.78 1.37 13.40
N PHE A 101 4.42 0.63 14.46
CA PHE A 101 5.17 -0.54 14.91
C PHE A 101 4.29 -1.78 14.92
N ALA A 102 4.80 -2.87 14.35
CA ALA A 102 4.17 -4.18 14.43
C ALA A 102 5.22 -5.26 14.72
N TRP A 103 4.89 -6.18 15.62
CA TRP A 103 5.69 -7.40 15.79
C TRP A 103 5.32 -8.39 14.70
N GLN A 104 6.31 -8.93 13.99
CA GLN A 104 6.10 -9.88 12.90
C GLN A 104 6.81 -11.19 13.21
N PRO A 105 6.12 -12.35 13.11
CA PRO A 105 6.79 -13.65 13.15
C PRO A 105 7.83 -13.80 12.03
N GLN A 106 7.52 -13.25 10.84
CA GLN A 106 8.40 -13.26 9.68
C GLN A 106 8.50 -11.86 9.07
N THR A 107 9.58 -11.15 9.40
CA THR A 107 9.78 -9.73 9.02
C THR A 107 10.16 -9.54 7.55
N ASN A 108 10.64 -10.57 6.87
CA ASN A 108 10.86 -10.65 5.42
C ASN A 108 11.20 -12.10 5.06
N SER A 109 11.43 -12.34 3.78
CA SER A 109 11.77 -13.66 3.26
C SER A 109 13.11 -14.23 3.76
N LEU A 110 14.00 -13.41 4.35
CA LEU A 110 15.27 -13.83 4.97
C LEU A 110 15.19 -13.96 6.51
N ALA A 111 14.05 -13.68 7.12
CA ALA A 111 13.96 -13.64 8.58
C ALA A 111 14.11 -15.05 9.20
N HIS A 112 14.97 -15.16 10.21
CA HIS A 112 15.18 -16.40 10.99
C HIS A 112 14.47 -16.39 12.37
N GLY A 113 13.62 -15.39 12.60
CA GLY A 113 12.86 -15.21 13.83
C GLY A 113 12.04 -13.92 13.77
N GLY A 114 11.12 -13.77 14.72
CA GLY A 114 10.25 -12.60 14.76
C GLY A 114 10.91 -11.39 15.40
N SER A 115 10.57 -10.19 14.91
CA SER A 115 11.06 -8.92 15.47
C SER A 115 9.99 -7.83 15.38
N GLU A 116 10.19 -6.73 16.13
CA GLU A 116 9.46 -5.51 15.87
C GLU A 116 9.93 -4.91 14.53
N VAL A 117 8.98 -4.35 13.79
CA VAL A 117 9.20 -3.68 12.52
C VAL A 117 8.60 -2.29 12.60
N GLU A 118 9.41 -1.30 12.27
CA GLU A 118 8.94 0.07 12.05
C GLU A 118 8.48 0.23 10.59
N TYR A 119 7.31 0.83 10.45
CA TYR A 119 6.69 1.20 9.20
C TYR A 119 6.58 2.71 9.07
N THR A 120 6.77 3.19 7.84
CA THR A 120 6.32 4.53 7.42
C THR A 120 5.45 4.37 6.19
N TYR A 121 4.21 4.85 6.25
CA TYR A 121 3.27 4.82 5.13
C TYR A 121 3.12 6.20 4.52
N ARG A 122 2.92 6.25 3.21
CA ARG A 122 2.53 7.47 2.49
C ARG A 122 1.60 7.13 1.33
N VAL A 123 0.47 7.81 1.29
CA VAL A 123 -0.41 7.88 0.12
C VAL A 123 0.10 9.02 -0.73
N VAL A 124 0.70 8.70 -1.87
CA VAL A 124 1.34 9.71 -2.74
C VAL A 124 0.43 10.14 -3.89
N ARG A 125 -0.57 9.31 -4.23
CA ARG A 125 -1.69 9.59 -5.12
C ARG A 125 -2.93 8.86 -4.61
N PRO A 126 -4.15 9.23 -5.03
CA PRO A 126 -5.38 8.62 -4.49
C PRO A 126 -5.41 7.10 -4.56
N LEU A 127 -4.81 6.51 -5.60
CA LEU A 127 -4.76 5.07 -5.84
C LEU A 127 -3.34 4.49 -5.79
N THR A 128 -2.40 5.21 -5.14
CA THR A 128 -1.02 4.76 -4.96
C THR A 128 -0.53 5.07 -3.54
N ALA A 129 -0.09 4.03 -2.85
CA ALA A 129 0.55 4.15 -1.55
C ALA A 129 1.92 3.46 -1.56
N ILE A 130 2.80 3.91 -0.66
CA ILE A 130 4.14 3.36 -0.48
C ILE A 130 4.34 3.15 1.02
N LEU A 131 4.86 2.00 1.40
CA LEU A 131 5.38 1.75 2.74
C LEU A 131 6.89 1.59 2.71
N ASN A 132 7.56 2.05 3.76
CA ASN A 132 8.94 1.69 4.08
C ASN A 132 8.92 0.78 5.29
N LYS A 133 9.80 -0.21 5.29
CA LYS A 133 9.90 -1.25 6.30
C LYS A 133 11.32 -1.32 6.84
N VAL A 134 11.44 -1.22 8.16
CA VAL A 134 12.73 -1.31 8.88
C VAL A 134 12.58 -2.29 10.06
N PRO A 135 12.99 -3.56 9.89
CA PRO A 135 13.04 -4.53 10.97
C PRO A 135 14.14 -4.20 11.99
N GLU A 136 13.79 -4.16 13.27
CA GLU A 136 14.73 -3.88 14.37
C GLU A 136 15.90 -4.86 14.41
N ALA A 137 15.61 -6.15 14.17
CA ALA A 137 16.61 -7.22 14.23
C ALA A 137 17.61 -7.23 13.05
N GLN A 138 17.38 -6.43 12.00
CA GLN A 138 18.21 -6.42 10.78
C GLN A 138 18.75 -5.02 10.50
N ARG A 139 19.86 -4.68 11.16
CA ARG A 139 20.51 -3.37 11.00
C ARG A 139 20.88 -3.10 9.54
N GLY A 140 20.47 -1.94 9.03
CA GLY A 140 20.75 -1.52 7.65
C GLY A 140 19.80 -2.11 6.61
N PHE A 141 18.88 -3.00 7.01
CA PHE A 141 17.81 -3.45 6.13
C PHE A 141 16.93 -2.27 5.74
N ARG A 142 16.76 -2.10 4.43
CA ARG A 142 15.81 -1.15 3.85
C ARG A 142 14.96 -1.89 2.84
N GLU A 143 13.67 -1.72 2.98
CA GLU A 143 12.69 -2.20 2.01
C GLU A 143 11.59 -1.14 1.88
N ALA A 144 11.16 -0.92 0.65
CA ALA A 144 9.97 -0.15 0.34
C ALA A 144 9.08 -0.97 -0.57
N ILE A 145 7.78 -0.92 -0.34
CA ILE A 145 6.78 -1.59 -1.16
C ILE A 145 5.78 -0.53 -1.60
N SER A 146 5.62 -0.35 -2.90
CA SER A 146 4.55 0.48 -3.45
C SER A 146 3.41 -0.40 -3.95
N ILE A 147 2.19 0.09 -3.77
CA ILE A 147 0.98 -0.46 -4.39
C ILE A 147 0.44 0.57 -5.39
N HIS A 148 0.15 0.12 -6.61
CA HIS A 148 -0.38 0.92 -7.70
C HIS A 148 -1.67 0.29 -8.19
N VAL A 149 -2.79 0.95 -7.89
CA VAL A 149 -4.11 0.40 -8.19
C VAL A 149 -4.67 1.05 -9.46
N GLN A 150 -4.78 0.26 -10.52
CA GLN A 150 -5.44 0.65 -11.75
C GLN A 150 -6.95 0.35 -11.61
N PRO A 151 -7.82 1.38 -11.59
CA PRO A 151 -9.26 1.16 -11.63
C PRO A 151 -9.63 0.65 -13.04
N ILE A 152 -10.23 -0.54 -13.10
CA ILE A 152 -10.81 -1.08 -14.35
C ILE A 152 -12.28 -0.66 -14.43
N GLU A 153 -12.99 -0.77 -13.30
CA GLU A 153 -14.35 -0.28 -13.05
C GLU A 153 -14.44 0.32 -11.64
N GLU A 154 -15.61 0.82 -11.22
CA GLU A 154 -15.78 1.36 -9.85
C GLU A 154 -15.64 0.28 -8.77
N GLU A 155 -15.89 -0.98 -9.10
CA GLU A 155 -15.86 -2.14 -8.17
C GLU A 155 -14.90 -3.25 -8.63
N ALA A 156 -14.02 -2.96 -9.59
CA ALA A 156 -13.01 -3.90 -10.08
C ALA A 156 -11.69 -3.16 -10.36
N SER A 157 -10.60 -3.70 -9.85
CA SER A 157 -9.28 -3.07 -9.94
C SER A 157 -8.20 -4.08 -10.30
N ARG A 158 -7.13 -3.59 -10.94
CA ARG A 158 -5.90 -4.33 -11.19
C ARG A 158 -4.76 -3.71 -10.39
N VAL A 159 -4.08 -4.52 -9.60
CA VAL A 159 -3.03 -4.08 -8.67
C VAL A 159 -1.66 -4.48 -9.17
N TRP A 160 -0.73 -3.53 -9.16
CA TRP A 160 0.68 -3.76 -9.38
C TRP A 160 1.45 -3.37 -8.13
N MET A 161 2.45 -4.15 -7.75
CA MET A 161 3.31 -3.82 -6.62
C MET A 161 4.76 -3.74 -7.09
N ILE A 162 5.51 -2.78 -6.55
CA ILE A 162 6.95 -2.70 -6.79
C ILE A 162 7.62 -2.75 -5.42
N MET A 163 8.47 -3.75 -5.24
CA MET A 163 9.30 -3.88 -4.06
C MET A 163 10.71 -3.35 -4.38
N ALA A 164 11.23 -2.43 -3.57
CA ALA A 164 12.60 -1.95 -3.61
C ALA A 164 13.31 -2.39 -2.33
N MET A 165 14.25 -3.33 -2.43
CA MET A 165 14.74 -4.09 -1.27
C MET A 165 16.26 -4.29 -1.27
N THR A 166 16.78 -4.58 -0.08
CA THR A 166 18.18 -4.97 0.16
C THR A 166 18.42 -6.48 0.03
N ASN A 167 17.41 -7.26 -0.37
CA ASN A 167 17.54 -8.70 -0.58
C ASN A 167 18.05 -9.02 -2.00
N PHE A 168 19.35 -9.33 -2.07
CA PHE A 168 20.03 -9.80 -3.29
C PHE A 168 20.33 -11.31 -3.26
N GLN A 169 19.92 -12.02 -2.19
CA GLN A 169 20.25 -13.44 -2.00
C GLN A 169 19.26 -14.35 -2.70
N GLN A 170 17.97 -14.01 -2.64
CA GLN A 170 16.90 -14.83 -3.22
C GLN A 170 16.63 -14.47 -4.68
N THR A 171 16.06 -15.41 -5.42
CA THR A 171 15.65 -15.16 -6.80
C THR A 171 14.46 -14.20 -6.84
N GLU A 172 14.22 -13.59 -8.00
CA GLU A 172 13.05 -12.74 -8.20
C GLU A 172 11.74 -13.52 -8.06
N GLU A 173 11.76 -14.80 -8.44
CA GLU A 173 10.62 -15.72 -8.32
C GLU A 173 10.29 -16.00 -6.86
N ASP A 174 11.29 -16.27 -6.02
CA ASP A 174 11.09 -16.47 -4.58
C ASP A 174 10.48 -15.24 -3.90
N LEU A 175 10.95 -14.05 -4.29
CA LEU A 175 10.48 -12.77 -3.76
C LEU A 175 9.04 -12.49 -4.18
N ARG A 176 8.72 -12.71 -5.47
CA ARG A 176 7.33 -12.62 -5.98
C ARG A 176 6.42 -13.61 -5.27
N ALA A 177 6.83 -14.87 -5.14
CA ALA A 177 6.03 -15.91 -4.49
C ALA A 177 5.75 -15.59 -3.01
N PHE A 178 6.68 -14.95 -2.31
CA PHE A 178 6.46 -14.47 -0.94
C PHE A 178 5.42 -13.34 -0.91
N GLN A 179 5.54 -12.35 -1.80
CA GLN A 179 4.59 -11.24 -1.89
C GLN A 179 3.19 -11.70 -2.34
N ASP A 180 3.12 -12.63 -3.29
CA ASP A 180 1.88 -13.24 -3.78
C ASP A 180 1.12 -13.91 -2.62
N ARG A 181 1.83 -14.65 -1.76
CA ARG A 181 1.23 -15.30 -0.59
C ARG A 181 0.55 -14.32 0.36
N ILE A 182 1.20 -13.17 0.61
CA ILE A 182 0.64 -12.12 1.47
C ILE A 182 -0.60 -11.51 0.79
N PHE A 183 -0.45 -11.08 -0.47
CA PHE A 183 -1.54 -10.42 -1.18
C PHE A 183 -2.78 -11.31 -1.34
N LEU A 184 -2.59 -12.60 -1.61
CA LEU A 184 -3.70 -13.55 -1.76
C LEU A 184 -4.44 -13.84 -0.46
N GLN A 185 -3.89 -13.52 0.71
CA GLN A 185 -4.62 -13.55 1.99
C GLN A 185 -5.59 -12.36 2.12
N ASP A 186 -5.21 -11.18 1.62
CA ASP A 186 -6.07 -9.98 1.63
C ASP A 186 -7.23 -10.07 0.64
N ARG A 187 -6.98 -10.66 -0.54
CA ARG A 187 -7.95 -10.71 -1.64
C ARG A 187 -9.35 -11.17 -1.23
N PRO A 188 -9.56 -12.31 -0.55
CA PRO A 188 -10.91 -12.73 -0.16
C PRO A 188 -11.58 -11.76 0.83
N ILE A 189 -10.81 -11.06 1.68
CA ILE A 189 -11.35 -10.03 2.58
C ILE A 189 -11.81 -8.82 1.78
N LEU A 190 -10.97 -8.35 0.85
CA LEU A 190 -11.29 -7.23 -0.04
C LEU A 190 -12.54 -7.49 -0.89
N GLU A 191 -12.64 -8.69 -1.49
CA GLU A 191 -13.77 -9.05 -2.37
C GLU A 191 -15.08 -9.31 -1.60
N ALA A 192 -14.99 -9.57 -0.30
CA ALA A 192 -16.14 -9.79 0.58
C ALA A 192 -16.71 -8.49 1.19
N GLN A 193 -15.98 -7.37 1.14
CA GLN A 193 -16.45 -6.10 1.71
C GLN A 193 -17.71 -5.59 1.01
N GLN A 194 -18.70 -5.20 1.82
CA GLN A 194 -19.97 -4.63 1.36
C GLN A 194 -20.27 -3.31 2.09
N PRO A 195 -20.52 -2.21 1.37
CA PRO A 195 -20.45 -2.07 -0.09
C PRO A 195 -19.00 -2.17 -0.61
N ARG A 196 -18.84 -2.62 -1.87
CA ARG A 196 -17.54 -2.74 -2.57
C ARG A 196 -16.87 -1.39 -2.83
N ARG A 197 -17.67 -0.34 -3.01
CA ARG A 197 -17.19 1.05 -3.06
C ARG A 197 -16.95 1.59 -1.65
N LEU A 198 -15.91 2.41 -1.49
CA LEU A 198 -15.50 2.90 -0.18
C LEU A 198 -16.44 4.00 0.35
N PRO A 199 -17.11 3.82 1.49
CA PRO A 199 -17.92 4.87 2.09
C PRO A 199 -17.06 6.00 2.68
N LEU A 200 -17.28 7.23 2.22
CA LEU A 200 -16.59 8.43 2.72
C LEU A 200 -17.45 9.25 3.70
N GLY A 201 -18.77 9.02 3.72
CA GLY A 201 -19.70 9.69 4.62
C GLY A 201 -19.40 9.41 6.10
N GLN A 202 -19.62 10.42 6.96
CA GLN A 202 -19.49 10.23 8.40
C GLN A 202 -20.51 9.22 8.92
N GLY A 203 -20.10 8.31 9.80
CA GLY A 203 -20.97 7.31 10.41
C GLY A 203 -21.36 6.14 9.52
N ALA A 204 -20.86 6.08 8.27
CA ALA A 204 -21.10 4.93 7.38
C ALA A 204 -20.42 3.65 7.88
N GLU A 205 -19.27 3.78 8.55
CA GLU A 205 -18.56 2.71 9.24
C GLU A 205 -18.10 3.22 10.61
N LEU A 206 -17.77 2.30 11.53
CA LEU A 206 -17.40 2.60 12.92
C LEU A 206 -15.88 2.52 13.11
N PRO A 207 -15.15 3.65 13.06
CA PRO A 207 -13.72 3.65 13.25
C PRO A 207 -13.33 3.56 14.73
N VAL A 208 -12.21 2.89 15.00
CA VAL A 208 -11.52 2.89 16.29
C VAL A 208 -10.15 3.55 16.16
N ARG A 209 -9.41 3.65 17.27
CA ARG A 209 -8.12 4.38 17.32
C ARG A 209 -7.06 3.84 16.35
N SER A 210 -7.06 2.53 16.08
CA SER A 210 -6.14 1.91 15.11
C SER A 210 -6.37 2.37 13.68
N ASP A 211 -7.54 2.95 13.38
CA ASP A 211 -7.98 3.28 12.02
C ASP A 211 -7.64 4.74 11.65
N ALA A 212 -6.75 5.38 12.41
CA ALA A 212 -6.37 6.78 12.22
C ALA A 212 -5.86 7.06 10.80
N MET A 213 -5.08 6.15 10.21
CA MET A 213 -4.60 6.28 8.83
C MET A 213 -5.74 6.15 7.82
N SER A 214 -6.62 5.16 7.99
CA SER A 214 -7.82 4.94 7.16
C SER A 214 -8.73 6.18 7.16
N LEU A 215 -8.98 6.75 8.34
CA LEU A 215 -9.76 7.99 8.48
C LEU A 215 -9.11 9.19 7.79
N ALA A 216 -7.79 9.35 7.92
CA ALA A 216 -7.06 10.42 7.25
C ALA A 216 -7.08 10.26 5.73
N TYR A 217 -6.93 9.02 5.23
CA TYR A 217 -7.04 8.72 3.81
C TYR A 217 -8.44 9.05 3.27
N ARG A 218 -9.51 8.61 3.94
CA ARG A 218 -10.90 8.97 3.55
C ARG A 218 -11.15 10.47 3.58
N LYS A 219 -10.63 11.18 4.58
CA LYS A 219 -10.68 12.64 4.63
C LYS A 219 -9.99 13.26 3.42
N HIS A 220 -8.79 12.79 3.09
CA HIS A 220 -8.03 13.26 1.93
C HIS A 220 -8.79 13.01 0.61
N LEU A 221 -9.40 11.84 0.42
CA LEU A 221 -10.22 11.55 -0.75
C LEU A 221 -11.42 12.50 -0.89
N ARG A 222 -12.06 12.87 0.22
CA ARG A 222 -13.13 13.88 0.23
C ARG A 222 -12.64 15.27 -0.15
N GLU A 223 -11.50 15.68 0.37
CA GLU A 223 -10.89 16.99 0.06
C GLU A 223 -10.48 17.08 -1.42
N LEU A 224 -10.08 15.97 -2.03
CA LEU A 224 -9.85 15.87 -3.48
C LEU A 224 -11.13 15.85 -4.31
N GLY A 225 -12.30 15.66 -3.67
CA GLY A 225 -13.57 15.50 -4.37
C GLY A 225 -13.65 14.23 -5.21
N LEU A 226 -12.93 13.16 -4.81
CA LEU A 226 -12.99 11.87 -5.53
C LEU A 226 -14.42 11.32 -5.49
N ARG A 227 -14.93 10.89 -6.66
CA ARG A 227 -16.26 10.29 -6.81
C ARG A 227 -16.25 8.86 -7.35
N TYR A 228 -15.17 8.45 -8.00
CA TYR A 228 -15.06 7.15 -8.65
C TYR A 228 -14.64 6.07 -7.63
N GLY A 229 -15.41 4.98 -7.52
CA GLY A 229 -15.10 3.86 -6.61
C GLY A 229 -15.37 4.16 -5.13
N VAL A 230 -16.12 5.22 -4.84
CA VAL A 230 -16.48 5.68 -3.49
C VAL A 230 -17.98 5.95 -3.37
N ILE A 231 -18.49 5.99 -2.14
CA ILE A 231 -19.87 6.40 -1.81
C ILE A 231 -19.76 7.63 -0.91
N THR A 232 -20.29 8.76 -1.37
CA THR A 232 -20.24 10.06 -0.67
C THR A 232 -21.53 10.37 0.06
#